data_AF-A0A917G675-F1
#
_entry.id   AF-A0A917G675-F1
#
_cell.length_a   1.000
_cell.length_b   1.000
_cell.length_c   1.000
_cell.angle_alpha   90.00
_cell.angle_beta   90.00
_cell.angle_gamma   90.00
#
_symmetry.space_group_name_H-M   'P 1'
#
loop_
_entity.id
_entity.type
_entity.pdbx_description
1 polymer ?
#
loop_
_entity_poly.entity_id
_entity_poly.type
_entity_poly.pdbx_seq_one_letter_code
_entity_poly.pdbx_strand_id
1 'polypeptide(L)'
;MRQADHEGEGIFKLQQHNKAIRKSIIDIRNKKITYLAKLPNDMQAQKLILEAKEILREEISSRFPDYTFSNFERYKHWLTIEGTKMR
;
A
#
# COMPACT_ATOMS: atom_id res chain seq x y z
N MET A 1 -20.98 27.13 -14.80
CA MET A 1 -21.11 25.67 -14.91
C MET A 1 -19.71 25.04 -14.77
N ARG A 2 -19.12 24.98 -13.55
CA ARG A 2 -17.77 24.39 -13.27
C ARG A 2 -17.55 24.12 -11.77
N GLN A 3 -18.45 23.37 -11.13
CA GLN A 3 -18.24 22.98 -9.71
C GLN A 3 -18.59 21.51 -9.43
N ALA A 4 -19.51 20.93 -10.22
CA ALA A 4 -19.87 19.51 -10.11
C ALA A 4 -18.74 18.53 -10.57
N ASP A 5 -17.82 18.96 -11.44
CA ASP A 5 -16.79 18.07 -12.00
C ASP A 5 -15.66 17.75 -11.00
N HIS A 6 -15.42 18.60 -10.00
CA HIS A 6 -14.35 18.39 -9.01
C HIS A 6 -14.73 17.38 -7.92
N GLU A 7 -16.00 17.32 -7.54
CA GLU A 7 -16.49 16.39 -6.50
C GLU A 7 -16.54 14.94 -7.00
N GLY A 8 -16.99 14.74 -8.24
CA GLY A 8 -16.99 13.43 -8.89
C GLY A 8 -15.58 12.86 -9.09
N GLU A 9 -14.61 13.73 -9.41
CA GLU A 9 -13.20 13.34 -9.52
C GLU A 9 -12.62 12.86 -8.19
N GLY A 10 -12.94 13.54 -7.08
CA GLY A 10 -12.47 13.16 -5.73
C GLY A 10 -12.98 11.79 -5.30
N ILE A 11 -14.27 11.50 -5.52
CA ILE A 11 -14.89 10.21 -5.19
C ILE A 11 -14.28 9.08 -6.01
N PHE A 12 -14.10 9.29 -7.32
CA PHE A 12 -13.49 8.31 -8.20
C PHE A 12 -12.04 7.98 -7.76
N LYS A 13 -11.25 8.99 -7.38
CA LYS A 13 -9.88 8.82 -6.89
C LYS A 13 -9.81 8.00 -5.60
N LEU A 14 -10.71 8.27 -4.66
CA LEU A 14 -10.86 7.48 -3.42
C LEU A 14 -11.25 6.03 -3.71
N GLN A 15 -12.17 5.80 -4.64
CA GLN A 15 -12.54 4.44 -5.06
C GLN A 15 -11.35 3.68 -5.67
N GLN A 16 -10.52 4.35 -6.45
CA GLN A 16 -9.32 3.74 -7.05
C GLN A 16 -8.24 3.42 -6.01
N HIS A 17 -8.04 4.29 -5.02
CA HIS A 17 -7.20 4.00 -3.85
C HIS A 17 -7.71 2.77 -3.07
N ASN A 18 -9.00 2.78 -2.70
CA ASN A 18 -9.63 1.68 -1.97
C ASN A 18 -9.55 0.35 -2.73
N LYS A 19 -9.73 0.39 -4.07
CA LYS A 19 -9.61 -0.78 -4.94
C LYS A 19 -8.19 -1.31 -5.02
N ALA A 20 -7.19 -0.43 -5.02
CA ALA A 20 -5.78 -0.79 -5.02
C ALA A 20 -5.37 -1.49 -3.71
N ILE A 21 -5.77 -0.93 -2.56
CA ILE A 21 -5.53 -1.51 -1.24
C ILE A 21 -6.27 -2.85 -1.07
N ARG A 22 -7.49 -2.99 -1.59
CA ARG A 22 -8.22 -4.27 -1.60
C ARG A 22 -7.53 -5.39 -2.39
N LYS A 23 -6.62 -5.04 -3.29
CA LYS A 23 -5.81 -6.00 -4.06
C LYS A 23 -4.42 -6.18 -3.47
N SER A 24 -4.18 -5.67 -2.26
CA SER A 24 -2.94 -5.96 -1.55
C SER A 24 -2.88 -7.44 -1.14
N ILE A 25 -1.67 -7.98 -1.16
CA ILE A 25 -1.38 -9.39 -0.91
C ILE A 25 -0.36 -9.44 0.21
N ILE A 26 -0.61 -10.28 1.20
CA ILE A 26 0.39 -10.66 2.20
C ILE A 26 0.76 -12.11 1.92
N ASP A 27 2.00 -12.33 1.50
CA ASP A 27 2.58 -13.65 1.30
C ASP A 27 3.43 -14.01 2.51
N ILE A 28 3.09 -15.10 3.21
CA ILE A 28 3.80 -15.55 4.40
C ILE A 28 4.41 -16.91 4.08
N ARG A 29 5.74 -16.97 4.00
CA ARG A 29 6.48 -18.19 3.69
C ARG A 29 7.60 -18.43 4.69
N ASN A 30 7.49 -19.51 5.46
CA ASN A 30 8.46 -19.95 6.45
C ASN A 30 8.87 -18.84 7.45
N LYS A 31 9.93 -18.10 7.13
CA LYS A 31 10.51 -17.01 7.93
C LYS A 31 10.46 -15.66 7.24
N LYS A 32 9.73 -15.54 6.11
CA LYS A 32 9.61 -14.31 5.34
C LYS A 32 8.15 -13.93 5.18
N ILE A 33 7.87 -12.64 5.37
CA ILE A 33 6.60 -12.01 5.03
C ILE A 33 6.88 -11.06 3.88
N THR A 34 6.06 -11.05 2.85
CA THR A 34 6.13 -10.06 1.79
C THR A 34 4.75 -9.44 1.65
N TYR A 35 4.64 -8.16 1.92
CA TYR A 35 3.43 -7.39 1.63
C TYR A 35 3.60 -6.70 0.28
N LEU A 36 2.62 -6.87 -0.60
CA LEU A 36 2.55 -6.26 -1.93
C LEU A 36 1.28 -5.43 -2.03
N ALA A 37 1.40 -4.15 -2.35
CA ALA A 37 0.27 -3.30 -2.74
C ALA A 37 0.39 -2.90 -4.20
N LYS A 38 -0.70 -3.03 -4.96
CA LYS A 38 -0.73 -2.56 -6.34
C LYS A 38 -0.80 -1.04 -6.35
N LEU A 39 0.07 -0.38 -7.10
CA LEU A 39 -0.02 1.04 -7.39
C LEU A 39 -0.97 1.25 -8.59
N PRO A 40 -2.04 2.05 -8.43
CA PRO A 40 -2.92 2.41 -9.54
C PRO A 40 -2.16 3.26 -10.56
N ASN A 41 -2.62 3.34 -11.80
CA ASN A 41 -1.96 4.19 -12.82
C ASN A 41 -2.20 5.69 -12.62
N ASP A 42 -3.13 6.07 -11.74
CA ASP A 42 -3.44 7.45 -11.40
C ASP A 42 -2.39 8.04 -10.44
N MET A 43 -1.80 9.18 -10.81
CA MET A 43 -0.73 9.83 -10.04
C MET A 43 -1.18 10.32 -8.65
N GLN A 44 -2.42 10.81 -8.51
CA GLN A 44 -2.94 11.30 -7.24
C GLN A 44 -3.21 10.12 -6.29
N ALA A 45 -3.78 9.03 -6.82
CA ALA A 45 -3.98 7.82 -6.05
C ALA A 45 -2.64 7.15 -5.67
N GLN A 46 -1.62 7.18 -6.53
CA GLN A 46 -0.26 6.75 -6.17
C GLN A 46 0.31 7.58 -5.01
N LYS A 47 0.17 8.91 -5.07
CA LYS A 47 0.65 9.81 -4.02
C LYS A 47 0.04 9.47 -2.66
N LEU A 48 -1.29 9.27 -2.60
CA LEU A 48 -1.98 8.88 -1.37
C LEU A 48 -1.46 7.56 -0.78
N ILE A 49 -1.17 6.56 -1.63
CA ILE A 49 -0.61 5.27 -1.16
C ILE A 49 0.82 5.47 -0.63
N LEU A 50 1.63 6.31 -1.29
CA LEU A 50 2.99 6.59 -0.88
C LEU A 50 3.06 7.40 0.42
N GLU A 51 2.10 8.29 0.67
CA GLU A 51 1.96 9.00 1.95
C GLU A 51 1.56 8.05 3.09
N ALA A 52 0.69 7.07 2.79
CA ALA A 52 0.27 6.07 3.78
C ALA A 52 1.31 4.98 4.09
N LYS A 53 2.45 4.93 3.37
CA LYS A 53 3.42 3.83 3.49
C LYS A 53 3.99 3.67 4.90
N GLU A 54 4.31 4.77 5.58
CA GLU A 54 4.94 4.69 6.92
C GLU A 54 3.93 4.17 7.96
N ILE A 55 2.69 4.68 7.90
CA ILE A 55 1.59 4.19 8.73
C ILE A 55 1.34 2.69 8.47
N LEU A 56 1.33 2.26 7.20
CA LEU A 56 1.18 0.84 6.84
C LEU A 56 2.32 -0.01 7.38
N ARG A 57 3.56 0.47 7.33
CA ARG A 57 4.72 -0.23 7.88
C ARG A 57 4.57 -0.44 9.39
N GLU A 58 4.17 0.59 10.12
CA GLU A 58 3.97 0.53 11.56
C GLU A 58 2.87 -0.48 11.93
N GLU A 59 1.73 -0.41 11.24
CA GLU A 59 0.61 -1.35 11.44
C GLU A 59 1.01 -2.80 11.15
N ILE A 60 1.75 -3.04 10.05
CA ILE A 60 2.26 -4.38 9.72
C ILE A 60 3.25 -4.87 10.78
N SER A 61 4.18 -4.00 11.22
CA SER A 61 5.18 -4.35 12.24
C SER A 61 4.53 -4.66 13.59
N SER A 62 3.53 -3.87 13.97
CA SER A 62 2.72 -4.09 15.18
C SER A 62 1.98 -5.44 15.13
N ARG A 63 1.45 -5.81 13.96
CA ARG A 63 0.73 -7.07 13.77
C ARG A 63 1.62 -8.31 13.68
N PHE A 64 2.89 -8.13 13.31
CA PHE A 64 3.88 -9.21 13.19
C PHE A 64 5.13 -8.91 14.04
N PRO A 65 5.03 -8.92 15.38
CA PRO A 65 6.10 -8.48 16.28
C PRO A 65 7.36 -9.36 16.23
N ASP A 66 7.25 -10.61 15.78
CA ASP A 66 8.38 -11.53 15.62
C ASP A 66 9.20 -11.29 14.33
N TYR A 67 8.82 -10.30 13.52
CA TYR A 67 9.42 -10.01 12.21
C TYR A 67 10.02 -8.60 12.18
N THR A 68 11.16 -8.47 11.51
CA THR A 68 11.75 -7.17 11.16
C THR A 68 11.41 -6.83 9.72
N PHE A 69 10.95 -5.61 9.46
CA PHE A 69 10.56 -5.19 8.10
C PHE A 69 11.62 -4.29 7.45
N SER A 70 11.88 -4.50 6.16
CA SER A 70 12.69 -3.63 5.30
C SER A 70 11.92 -2.35 4.94
N ASN A 71 12.51 -1.41 4.21
CA ASN A 71 11.76 -0.26 3.72
C ASN A 71 10.84 -0.63 2.54
N PHE A 72 9.82 0.18 2.29
CA PHE A 72 9.00 0.00 1.10
C PHE A 72 9.83 0.27 -0.16
N GLU A 73 9.81 -0.69 -1.08
CA GLU A 73 10.45 -0.62 -2.39
C GLU A 73 9.39 -0.57 -3.49
N ARG A 74 9.67 0.15 -4.57
CA ARG A 74 8.80 0.20 -5.75
C ARG A 74 9.36 -0.69 -6.83
N TYR A 75 8.61 -1.71 -7.21
CA TYR A 75 8.88 -2.54 -8.38
C TYR A 75 7.75 -2.40 -9.41
N LYS A 76 8.01 -1.63 -10.48
CA LYS A 76 7.00 -1.30 -11.52
C LYS A 76 5.75 -0.64 -10.91
N HIS A 77 4.61 -1.33 -10.98
CA HIS A 77 3.31 -0.92 -10.43
C HIS A 77 3.01 -1.59 -9.09
N TRP A 78 4.03 -2.02 -8.36
CA TRP A 78 3.91 -2.64 -7.06
C TRP A 78 4.76 -1.89 -6.04
N LEU A 79 4.19 -1.76 -4.86
CA LEU A 79 4.86 -1.30 -3.66
C LEU A 79 5.02 -2.51 -2.75
N THR A 80 6.26 -2.83 -2.37
CA THR A 80 6.60 -4.06 -1.66
C THR A 80 7.37 -3.76 -0.39
N ILE A 81 7.09 -4.51 0.67
CA ILE A 81 7.88 -4.51 1.90
C ILE A 81 8.12 -5.95 2.32
N GLU A 82 9.32 -6.22 2.81
CA GLU A 82 9.72 -7.57 3.19
C GLU A 82 10.01 -7.64 4.70
N GLY A 83 9.36 -8.58 5.37
CA GLY A 83 9.59 -8.95 6.76
C GLY A 83 10.44 -10.21 6.84
N THR A 84 11.44 -10.23 7.73
CA THR A 84 12.20 -11.43 8.07
C THR A 84 12.01 -11.78 9.53
N LYS A 85 11.71 -13.04 9.82
CA LYS A 85 11.52 -13.54 11.18
C LYS A 85 12.84 -13.46 11.94
N MET A 86 12.83 -12.81 13.10
CA MET A 86 14.03 -12.64 13.91
C MET A 86 14.39 -13.91 14.72
N ARG A 87 13.47 -14.87 14.86
CA ARG A 87 13.63 -16.14 15.61
C ARG A 87 13.25 -17.35 14.75
#